data_AF-A0A6M3IYF3-F1
#
_entry.id   AF-A0A6M3IYF3-F1
#
_cell.length_a   1.000
_cell.length_b   1.000
_cell.length_c   1.000
_cell.angle_alpha   90.00
_cell.angle_beta   90.00
_cell.angle_gamma   90.00
#
_symmetry.space_group_name_H-M   'P 1'
#
loop_
_entity.id
_entity.type
_entity.pdbx_description
1 polymer ?
#
loop_
_entity_poly.entity_id
_entity_poly.type
_entity_poly.pdbx_seq_one_letter_code
_entity_poly.pdbx_strand_id
1 'polypeptide(L)'
;MHGFNVQCLDFGFGHTKEMAEADIIGISFCTSQRHEAYKLVDYYKGKGCTTIAGGPHPTHMTDECIDNGFDWVIKGYGEENLAWIMGKNIIATKDVDNYPFPDRDSLPIKDYNYKIDGECATTIMTSRGCSYSCSFCAKIDNSFEMQSAERT
;
A
#
# COMPACT_ATOMS: atom_id res chain seq x y z
N MET A 1 -0.32 -15.27 4.49
CA MET A 1 0.90 -15.19 3.65
C MET A 1 2.13 -15.24 4.55
N HIS A 2 3.14 -16.07 4.27
CA HIS A 2 4.40 -16.17 5.06
C HIS A 2 4.28 -16.34 6.59
N GLY A 3 3.18 -16.91 7.10
CA GLY A 3 2.94 -17.09 8.54
C GLY A 3 2.30 -15.90 9.26
N PHE A 4 1.89 -14.87 8.51
CA PHE A 4 1.09 -13.76 9.05
C PHE A 4 -0.37 -13.90 8.66
N ASN A 5 -1.24 -13.56 9.61
CA ASN A 5 -2.64 -13.27 9.36
C ASN A 5 -2.72 -11.82 8.87
N VAL A 6 -3.29 -11.62 7.68
CA VAL A 6 -3.36 -10.30 7.03
C VAL A 6 -4.82 -9.95 6.84
N GLN A 7 -5.20 -8.75 7.26
CA GLN A 7 -6.52 -8.19 7.07
C GLN A 7 -6.40 -6.91 6.23
N CYS A 8 -7.20 -6.82 5.18
CA CYS A 8 -7.31 -5.60 4.37
C CYS A 8 -8.58 -4.85 4.74
N LEU A 9 -8.44 -3.58 5.11
CA LEU A 9 -9.56 -2.70 5.43
C LEU A 9 -9.57 -1.52 4.47
N ASP A 10 -10.67 -1.37 3.73
CA ASP A 10 -10.94 -0.23 2.87
C ASP A 10 -12.09 0.62 3.44
N PHE A 11 -11.76 1.84 3.87
CA PHE A 11 -12.70 2.76 4.52
C PHE A 11 -13.75 3.32 3.53
N GLY A 12 -13.55 3.14 2.22
CA GLY A 12 -14.56 3.46 1.21
C GLY A 12 -15.78 2.52 1.24
N PHE A 13 -15.67 1.36 1.90
CA PHE A 13 -16.67 0.29 1.89
C PHE A 13 -17.17 -0.07 3.29
N GLY A 14 -17.22 0.92 4.20
CA GLY A 14 -17.82 0.76 5.53
C GLY A 14 -16.93 0.12 6.58
N HIS A 15 -15.66 -0.19 6.25
CA HIS A 15 -14.69 -0.58 7.26
C HIS A 15 -14.35 0.59 8.18
N THR A 16 -14.19 0.29 9.47
CA THR A 16 -13.83 1.29 10.48
C THR A 16 -12.54 0.90 11.21
N LYS A 17 -11.93 1.87 11.89
CA LYS A 17 -10.69 1.67 12.65
C LYS A 17 -10.83 0.68 13.82
N GLU A 18 -12.05 0.45 14.28
CA GLU A 18 -12.34 -0.51 15.35
C GLU A 18 -12.28 -1.96 14.86
N MET A 19 -12.39 -2.20 13.55
CA MET A 19 -12.38 -3.54 12.96
C MET A 19 -10.99 -4.14 12.80
N ALA A 20 -9.93 -3.34 12.98
CA ALA A 20 -8.56 -3.80 12.85
C ALA A 20 -8.11 -4.52 14.13
N GLU A 21 -7.75 -5.79 13.98
CA GLU A 21 -7.16 -6.64 15.02
C GLU A 21 -5.76 -7.08 14.59
N ALA A 22 -4.75 -6.25 14.84
CA ALA A 22 -3.39 -6.53 14.41
C ALA A 22 -2.32 -5.89 15.32
N ASP A 23 -1.16 -6.53 15.38
CA ASP A 23 0.03 -6.01 16.07
C ASP A 23 0.77 -4.96 15.23
N ILE A 24 0.61 -5.04 13.90
CA ILE A 24 1.25 -4.17 12.91
C ILE A 24 0.16 -3.58 12.01
N ILE A 25 0.14 -2.26 11.89
CA ILE A 25 -0.84 -1.51 11.10
C ILE A 25 -0.13 -0.80 9.95
N GLY A 26 -0.43 -1.22 8.71
CA GLY A 26 -0.04 -0.50 7.50
C GLY A 26 -1.13 0.48 7.07
N ILE A 27 -0.78 1.74 6.88
CA ILE A 27 -1.70 2.79 6.40
C ILE A 27 -1.20 3.30 5.05
N SER A 28 -1.95 3.03 3.98
CA SER A 28 -1.70 3.57 2.65
C SER A 28 -2.58 4.79 2.43
N PHE A 29 -1.99 5.94 2.08
CA PHE A 29 -2.77 7.18 1.90
C PHE A 29 -2.12 8.18 0.94
N CYS A 30 -2.96 9.02 0.35
CA CYS A 30 -2.54 10.18 -0.44
C CYS A 30 -2.66 11.49 0.37
N THR A 31 -2.17 12.59 -0.20
CA THR A 31 -2.04 13.87 0.52
C THR A 31 -3.37 14.42 1.05
N SER A 32 -4.50 14.14 0.40
CA SER A 32 -5.83 14.58 0.87
C SER A 32 -6.32 13.79 2.09
N GLN A 33 -5.81 12.58 2.30
CA GLN A 33 -6.18 11.69 3.40
C GLN A 33 -5.26 11.83 4.63
N ARG A 34 -4.18 12.62 4.54
CA ARG A 34 -3.13 12.69 5.57
C ARG A 34 -3.65 12.96 6.98
N HIS A 35 -4.61 13.89 7.12
CA HIS A 35 -5.14 14.25 8.44
C HIS A 35 -5.90 13.09 9.10
N GLU A 36 -6.61 12.28 8.30
CA GLU A 36 -7.27 11.08 8.83
C GLU A 36 -6.25 9.99 9.13
N ALA A 37 -5.20 9.85 8.30
CA ALA A 37 -4.12 8.91 8.56
C ALA A 37 -3.39 9.20 9.90
N TYR A 38 -3.12 10.47 10.23
CA TYR A 38 -2.48 10.81 11.50
C TYR A 38 -3.36 10.50 12.71
N LYS A 39 -4.67 10.75 12.61
CA LYS A 39 -5.63 10.32 13.66
C LYS A 39 -5.65 8.80 13.84
N LEU A 40 -5.48 8.04 12.76
CA LEU A 40 -5.40 6.58 12.83
C LEU A 40 -4.11 6.13 13.51
N VAL A 41 -2.98 6.76 13.23
CA VAL A 41 -1.70 6.49 13.92
C VAL A 41 -1.85 6.69 15.42
N ASP A 42 -2.36 7.85 15.85
CA ASP A 42 -2.58 8.14 17.27
C ASP A 42 -3.44 7.06 17.94
N TYR A 43 -4.52 6.65 17.27
CA TYR A 43 -5.44 5.63 17.76
C TYR A 43 -4.77 4.26 17.92
N TYR A 44 -4.03 3.79 16.91
CA TYR A 44 -3.40 2.46 16.94
C TYR A 44 -2.15 2.41 17.82
N LYS A 45 -1.38 3.50 17.90
CA LYS A 45 -0.28 3.61 18.86
C LYS A 45 -0.78 3.60 20.30
N GLY A 46 -1.94 4.23 20.57
CA GLY A 46 -2.62 4.12 21.86
C GLY A 46 -2.98 2.68 22.26
N LYS A 47 -3.07 1.76 21.29
CA LYS A 47 -3.29 0.32 21.52
C LYS A 47 -1.99 -0.50 21.56
N GLY A 48 -0.83 0.13 21.39
CA GLY A 48 0.47 -0.54 21.36
C GLY A 48 0.83 -1.19 20.01
N CYS A 49 0.10 -0.89 18.94
CA CYS A 49 0.42 -1.40 17.61
C CYS A 49 1.65 -0.69 17.02
N THR A 50 2.46 -1.42 16.25
CA THR A 50 3.48 -0.82 15.37
C THR A 50 2.81 -0.25 14.13
N THR A 51 3.18 0.97 13.73
CA THR A 51 2.55 1.69 12.61
C THR A 51 3.52 1.89 11.45
N ILE A 52 3.04 1.64 10.23
CA ILE A 52 3.81 1.75 8.99
C ILE A 52 3.03 2.62 8.00
N ALA A 53 3.66 3.70 7.52
CA ALA A 53 3.10 4.55 6.46
C ALA A 53 3.53 4.06 5.08
N GLY A 54 2.62 4.10 4.10
CA GLY A 54 2.92 3.85 2.70
C GLY A 54 2.06 4.68 1.74
N GLY A 55 2.41 4.64 0.46
CA GLY A 55 1.68 5.35 -0.59
C GLY A 55 2.31 6.68 -1.02
N PRO A 56 1.62 7.47 -1.85
CA PRO A 56 2.20 8.62 -2.52
C PRO A 56 2.67 9.72 -1.58
N HIS A 57 1.91 9.99 -0.52
CA HIS A 57 2.25 11.05 0.44
C HIS A 57 3.44 10.65 1.33
N PRO A 58 3.44 9.50 2.03
CA PRO A 58 4.60 9.09 2.84
C PRO A 58 5.90 8.94 2.06
N THR A 59 5.80 8.56 0.79
CA THR A 59 6.96 8.47 -0.12
C THR A 59 7.68 9.81 -0.29
N HIS A 60 6.95 10.93 -0.31
CA HIS A 60 7.52 12.26 -0.56
C HIS A 60 7.60 13.14 0.70
N MET A 61 6.74 12.89 1.69
CA MET A 61 6.62 13.63 2.94
C MET A 61 7.03 12.74 4.12
N THR A 62 8.19 12.10 4.00
CA THR A 62 8.66 11.07 4.94
C THR A 62 8.84 11.63 6.35
N ASP A 63 9.55 12.75 6.48
CA ASP A 63 9.84 13.36 7.78
C ASP A 63 8.54 13.81 8.47
N GLU A 64 7.59 14.40 7.72
CA GLU A 64 6.27 14.76 8.24
C GLU A 64 5.54 13.54 8.81
N CYS A 65 5.60 12.39 8.14
CA CYS A 65 4.96 11.17 8.64
C CYS A 65 5.62 10.67 9.94
N ILE A 66 6.96 10.70 10.03
CA ILE A 66 7.68 10.32 11.25
C ILE A 66 7.33 11.27 12.41
N ASP A 67 7.32 12.58 12.16
CA ASP A 67 6.99 13.60 13.14
C ASP A 67 5.54 13.47 13.66
N ASN A 68 4.62 12.96 12.81
CA ASN A 68 3.24 12.65 13.17
C ASN A 68 3.06 11.23 13.75
N GLY A 69 4.16 10.56 14.12
CA GLY A 69 4.15 9.40 15.00
C GLY A 69 4.26 8.05 14.32
N PHE A 70 4.35 7.96 12.99
CA PHE A 70 4.58 6.66 12.34
C PHE A 70 5.92 6.05 12.79
N ASP A 71 5.94 4.75 13.09
CA ASP A 71 7.18 4.06 13.50
C ASP A 71 8.07 3.75 12.29
N TRP A 72 7.46 3.49 11.15
CA TRP A 72 8.14 3.25 9.87
C TRP A 72 7.45 3.99 8.73
N VAL A 73 8.23 4.45 7.76
CA VAL A 73 7.74 4.99 6.50
C VAL A 73 8.38 4.23 5.36
N ILE A 74 7.56 3.59 4.53
CA ILE A 74 8.00 2.90 3.33
C ILE A 74 7.90 3.87 2.15
N LYS A 75 9.06 4.15 1.52
CA LYS A 75 9.13 4.94 0.29
C LYS A 75 9.02 4.02 -0.92
N GLY A 76 8.09 4.33 -1.81
CA GLY A 76 7.85 3.53 -3.01
C GLY A 76 7.16 2.19 -2.72
N TYR A 77 7.61 1.13 -3.38
CA TYR A 77 7.00 -0.20 -3.29
C TYR A 77 7.34 -0.88 -1.95
N GLY A 78 6.35 -1.54 -1.35
CA GLY A 78 6.41 -1.98 0.04
C GLY A 78 6.59 -3.46 0.24
N GLU A 79 6.51 -4.27 -0.81
CA GLU A 79 6.52 -5.72 -0.73
C GLU A 79 7.78 -6.25 -0.02
N GLU A 80 8.95 -5.75 -0.41
CA GLU A 80 10.24 -6.16 0.18
C GLU A 80 10.45 -5.55 1.58
N ASN A 81 10.13 -4.26 1.72
CA ASN A 81 10.31 -3.53 2.98
C ASN A 81 9.43 -4.09 4.09
N LEU A 82 8.17 -4.45 3.79
CA LEU A 82 7.27 -5.09 4.74
C LEU A 82 7.82 -6.44 5.18
N ALA A 83 8.29 -7.27 4.24
CA ALA A 83 8.90 -8.55 4.58
C ALA A 83 10.13 -8.39 5.49
N TRP A 84 10.99 -7.41 5.21
CA TRP A 84 12.15 -7.09 6.04
C TRP A 84 11.76 -6.62 7.44
N ILE A 85 10.81 -5.66 7.57
CA ILE A 85 10.29 -5.18 8.86
C ILE A 85 9.74 -6.34 9.69
N MET A 86 9.08 -7.30 9.02
CA MET A 86 8.50 -8.49 9.62
C MET A 86 9.51 -9.62 9.89
N GLY A 87 10.82 -9.36 9.73
CA GLY A 87 11.88 -10.32 10.02
C GLY A 87 11.97 -11.50 9.05
N LYS A 88 11.44 -11.35 7.82
CA LYS A 88 11.54 -12.37 6.78
C LYS A 88 12.75 -12.11 5.88
N ASN A 89 13.53 -13.15 5.66
CA ASN A 89 14.62 -13.15 4.70
C ASN A 89 14.08 -13.43 3.30
N ILE A 90 13.39 -12.44 2.70
CA ILE A 90 12.99 -12.50 1.29
C ILE A 90 14.11 -11.91 0.44
N ILE A 91 14.49 -12.62 -0.63
CA ILE A 91 15.40 -12.08 -1.63
C ILE A 91 14.59 -11.15 -2.53
N ALA A 92 14.92 -9.87 -2.47
CA ALA A 92 14.40 -8.83 -3.35
C ALA A 92 14.46 -9.27 -4.82
N THR A 93 13.36 -9.10 -5.54
CA THR A 93 13.29 -9.40 -6.97
C THR A 93 12.79 -8.18 -7.72
N LYS A 94 13.58 -7.75 -8.69
CA LYS A 94 13.19 -6.70 -9.64
C LYS A 94 12.19 -7.21 -10.68
N ASP A 95 12.05 -8.52 -10.78
CA ASP A 95 11.12 -9.12 -11.71
C ASP A 95 9.74 -9.18 -11.05
N VAL A 96 8.89 -8.24 -11.49
CA VAL A 96 7.51 -8.06 -11.03
C VAL A 96 6.65 -9.29 -11.24
N ASP A 97 7.04 -10.22 -12.12
CA ASP A 97 6.34 -11.47 -12.36
C ASP A 97 6.55 -12.50 -11.26
N ASN A 98 7.39 -12.22 -10.27
CA ASN A 98 7.53 -13.11 -9.10
C ASN A 98 6.58 -12.76 -7.97
N TYR A 99 5.91 -11.59 -8.04
CA TYR A 99 4.90 -11.25 -7.04
C TYR A 99 3.61 -12.07 -7.28
N PRO A 100 2.92 -12.50 -6.22
CA PRO A 100 1.64 -13.19 -6.36
C PRO A 100 0.57 -12.25 -6.92
N PHE A 101 -0.54 -12.83 -7.41
CA PHE A 101 -1.69 -12.03 -7.78
C PHE A 101 -2.26 -11.27 -6.56
N PRO A 102 -2.82 -10.07 -6.76
CA PRO A 102 -3.46 -9.31 -5.67
C PRO A 102 -4.54 -10.15 -4.97
N ASP A 103 -4.58 -10.08 -3.65
CA ASP A 103 -5.60 -10.75 -2.83
C ASP A 103 -6.95 -10.04 -2.96
N ARG A 104 -7.72 -10.43 -3.97
CA ARG A 104 -9.06 -9.88 -4.24
C ARG A 104 -10.15 -10.49 -3.37
N ASP A 105 -9.87 -11.59 -2.69
CA ASP A 105 -10.82 -12.27 -1.81
C ASP A 105 -10.88 -11.60 -0.42
N SER A 106 -9.79 -10.93 -0.02
CA SER A 106 -9.71 -10.16 1.22
C SER A 106 -10.56 -8.89 1.27
N LEU A 107 -11.11 -8.46 0.14
CA LEU A 107 -11.90 -7.24 0.01
C LEU A 107 -13.24 -7.54 -0.67
N PRO A 108 -14.30 -6.75 -0.40
CA PRO A 108 -15.59 -6.92 -1.05
C PRO A 108 -15.55 -6.37 -2.49
N ILE A 109 -14.72 -6.95 -3.37
CA ILE A 109 -14.41 -6.42 -4.70
C ILE A 109 -15.67 -6.21 -5.58
N LYS A 110 -16.73 -6.96 -5.31
CA LYS A 110 -18.03 -6.86 -6.00
C LYS A 110 -18.80 -5.58 -5.68
N ASP A 111 -18.50 -4.95 -4.54
CA ASP A 111 -19.15 -3.71 -4.11
C ASP A 111 -18.50 -2.48 -4.74
N TYR A 112 -17.31 -2.63 -5.35
CA TYR A 112 -16.63 -1.60 -6.11
C TYR A 112 -17.41 -1.38 -7.42
N ASN A 113 -18.24 -0.33 -7.44
CA ASN A 113 -19.09 0.04 -8.57
C ASN A 113 -18.33 0.69 -9.74
N TYR A 114 -17.16 0.14 -10.10
CA TYR A 114 -16.39 0.59 -11.25
C TYR A 114 -16.84 -0.16 -12.51
N LYS A 115 -17.29 0.59 -13.52
CA LYS A 115 -17.82 0.01 -14.77
C LYS A 115 -17.12 0.57 -15.99
N ILE A 116 -16.76 -0.32 -16.92
CA ILE A 116 -16.27 0.03 -18.25
C ILE A 116 -17.27 -0.57 -19.25
N ASP A 117 -17.85 0.28 -20.10
CA ASP A 117 -18.86 -0.12 -21.08
C ASP A 117 -20.07 -0.88 -20.48
N GLY A 118 -20.43 -0.54 -19.24
CA GLY A 118 -21.55 -1.15 -18.51
C GLY A 118 -21.20 -2.43 -17.75
N GLU A 119 -20.03 -3.00 -18.00
CA GLU A 119 -19.52 -4.22 -17.34
C GLU A 119 -18.72 -3.87 -16.08
N CYS A 120 -18.82 -4.72 -15.06
CA CYS A 120 -18.01 -4.56 -13.85
C CYS A 120 -16.53 -4.73 -14.19
N ALA A 121 -15.73 -3.77 -13.76
CA ALA A 121 -14.30 -3.74 -13.98
C ALA A 121 -13.56 -3.53 -12.66
N THR A 122 -12.30 -3.96 -12.63
CA THR A 122 -11.39 -3.74 -11.50
C THR A 122 -10.05 -3.27 -12.02
N THR A 123 -9.27 -2.63 -11.16
CA THR A 123 -7.91 -2.20 -11.50
C THR A 123 -6.94 -3.39 -11.51
N ILE A 124 -6.01 -3.34 -12.45
CA ILE A 124 -4.80 -4.16 -12.50
C ILE A 124 -3.62 -3.23 -12.81
N MET A 125 -2.45 -3.51 -12.23
CA MET A 125 -1.21 -2.83 -12.56
C MET A 125 -0.37 -3.74 -13.43
N THR A 126 -0.33 -3.47 -14.73
CA THR A 126 0.45 -4.23 -15.72
C THR A 126 1.89 -3.72 -15.83
N SER A 127 2.18 -2.56 -15.23
CA SER A 127 3.51 -1.96 -15.17
C SER A 127 3.65 -1.07 -13.92
N ARG A 128 4.89 -0.72 -13.61
CA ARG A 128 5.30 0.08 -12.45
C ARG A 128 6.40 1.05 -12.89
N GLY A 129 6.39 2.25 -12.32
CA GLY A 129 7.38 3.29 -12.64
C GLY A 129 7.10 4.04 -13.95
N CYS A 130 8.00 4.97 -14.30
CA CYS A 130 7.93 5.79 -15.50
C CYS A 130 9.34 6.30 -15.87
N SER A 131 9.80 6.00 -17.09
CA SER A 131 11.15 6.37 -17.55
C SER A 131 11.30 7.85 -17.94
N TYR A 132 10.21 8.62 -17.97
CA TYR A 132 10.21 10.03 -18.37
C TYR A 132 10.63 10.98 -17.23
N SER A 133 11.15 12.16 -17.59
CA SER A 133 11.65 13.18 -16.66
C SER A 133 10.89 14.50 -16.69
N CYS A 134 9.56 14.41 -16.68
CA CYS A 134 8.67 15.56 -16.62
C CYS A 134 8.93 16.41 -15.35
N SER A 135 9.12 17.72 -15.51
CA SER A 135 9.44 18.65 -14.43
C SER A 135 8.35 18.81 -13.36
N PHE A 136 7.12 18.39 -13.67
CA PHE A 136 5.96 18.50 -12.80
C PHE A 136 5.62 17.18 -12.08
N CYS A 137 6.29 16.07 -12.39
CA CYS A 137 5.91 14.75 -11.88
C CYS A 137 6.61 14.46 -10.54
N ALA A 138 5.81 14.07 -9.53
CA ALA A 138 6.31 13.58 -8.24
C ALA A 138 6.59 12.07 -8.33
N LYS A 139 7.71 11.72 -8.96
CA LYS A 139 8.16 10.32 -9.12
C LYS A 139 9.19 9.93 -8.07
N ILE A 140 9.28 8.63 -7.81
CA ILE A 140 10.27 8.03 -6.91
C ILE A 140 11.65 7.98 -7.59
N ASP A 141 11.69 7.45 -8.81
CA ASP A 141 12.89 7.29 -9.63
C ASP A 141 12.53 7.24 -11.12
N ASN A 142 13.50 6.88 -11.98
CA ASN A 142 13.32 6.70 -13.43
C ASN A 142 13.13 5.23 -13.82
N SER A 143 12.84 4.34 -12.88
CA SER A 143 12.63 2.92 -13.17
C SER A 143 11.34 2.75 -13.97
N PHE A 144 11.31 1.72 -14.81
CA PHE A 144 10.11 1.27 -15.49
C PHE A 144 10.19 -0.24 -15.63
N GLU A 145 9.18 -0.92 -15.10
CA GLU A 145 9.09 -2.38 -15.07
C GLU A 145 7.70 -2.78 -15.57
N MET A 146 7.66 -3.73 -16.51
CA MET A 146 6.43 -4.22 -17.11
C MET A 146 6.24 -5.68 -16.71
N GLN A 147 5.02 -6.06 -16.38
CA GLN A 147 4.68 -7.48 -16.22
C GLN A 147 4.65 -8.17 -17.57
N SER A 148 4.93 -9.48 -17.58
CA SER A 148 4.72 -10.29 -18.78
C SER A 148 3.25 -10.32 -19.19
N ALA A 149 3.01 -10.44 -20.50
CA ALA A 149 1.67 -10.44 -21.06
C ALA A 149 0.82 -11.63 -20.57
N GLU A 150 1.48 -12.75 -20.27
CA GLU A 150 0.89 -13.97 -19.73
C GLU A 150 0.34 -13.79 -18.30
N ARG A 151 0.75 -12.72 -17.62
CA ARG A 151 0.35 -12.39 -16.24
C ARG A 151 -0.69 -11.27 -16.13
N THR A 152 -1.17 -10.75 -17.26
CA THR A 152 -2.16 -9.66 -17.33
C THR A 152 -3.57 -10.08 -17.68
#